data_AF-A0A0Q4QLI2-F1
#
_entry.id   AF-A0A0Q4QLI2-F1
#
_cell.length_a   1.000
_cell.length_b   1.000
_cell.length_c   1.000
_cell.angle_alpha   90.00
_cell.angle_beta   90.00
_cell.angle_gamma   90.00
#
_symmetry.space_group_name_H-M   'P 1'
#
loop_
_entity.id
_entity.type
_entity.pdbx_description
1 polymer ?
#
loop_
_entity_poly.entity_id
_entity_poly.type
_entity_poly.pdbx_seq_one_letter_code
_entity_poly.pdbx_strand_id
1 'polypeptide(L)'
;MVPALALFRRVWWLVPIAALAAGWWWTDRRLADVRLTLANERQVRAQDLADANAAKLKAERDAADRVAAAAISYADRLANRQPLILESTNTVREYAQTDAGRVRCRAADRVQAIDLLDARLAEAAAAPGRRDRPVPADAAAPPSGR
;
A
#
# COMPACT_ATOMS: atom_id res chain seq x y z
N MET A 1 81.55 7.84 27.70
CA MET A 1 81.05 7.70 26.31
C MET A 1 81.37 6.34 25.67
N VAL A 2 82.45 5.65 26.05
CA VAL A 2 82.84 4.33 25.51
C VAL A 2 81.83 3.17 25.75
N PRO A 3 81.13 3.03 26.91
CA PRO A 3 80.26 1.87 27.13
C PRO A 3 78.97 1.90 26.28
N ALA A 4 78.51 3.09 25.89
CA ALA A 4 77.31 3.26 25.05
C ALA A 4 77.51 2.73 23.63
N LEU A 5 78.71 2.94 23.05
CA LEU A 5 79.06 2.46 21.71
C LEU A 5 79.18 0.92 21.65
N ALA A 6 79.65 0.28 22.72
CA ALA A 6 79.76 -1.17 22.81
C ALA A 6 78.39 -1.87 22.87
N LEU A 7 77.43 -1.29 23.61
CA LEU A 7 76.03 -1.76 23.64
C LEU A 7 75.34 -1.55 22.30
N PHE A 8 75.56 -0.40 21.65
CA PHE A 8 74.97 -0.10 20.35
C PHE A 8 75.42 -1.09 19.26
N ARG A 9 76.71 -1.46 19.24
CA ARG A 9 77.23 -2.47 18.31
C ARG A 9 76.65 -3.87 18.53
N ARG A 10 76.26 -4.18 19.77
CA ARG A 10 75.65 -5.47 20.16
C ARG A 10 74.15 -5.53 19.87
N VAL A 11 73.45 -4.40 19.94
CA VAL A 11 71.99 -4.29 19.79
C VAL A 11 71.56 -3.86 18.38
N TRP A 12 72.49 -3.37 17.55
CA TRP A 12 72.23 -2.93 16.17
C TRP A 12 71.44 -3.95 15.32
N TRP A 13 71.65 -5.25 15.50
CA TRP A 13 70.89 -6.30 14.79
C TRP A 13 69.40 -6.40 15.19
N LEU A 14 69.00 -5.83 16.34
CA LEU A 14 67.60 -5.77 16.76
C LEU A 14 66.82 -4.63 16.09
N VAL A 15 67.50 -3.64 15.51
CA VAL A 15 66.87 -2.52 14.80
C VAL A 15 65.99 -2.97 13.63
N PRO A 16 66.44 -3.84 12.70
CA PRO A 16 65.56 -4.32 11.62
C PRO A 16 64.37 -5.13 12.15
N ILE A 17 64.55 -5.89 13.22
CA ILE A 17 63.46 -6.66 13.86
C ILE A 17 62.43 -5.72 14.48
N ALA A 18 62.88 -4.69 15.19
CA ALA A 18 62.01 -3.67 15.77
C ALA A 18 61.27 -2.87 14.69
N ALA A 19 61.95 -2.54 13.57
CA ALA A 19 61.34 -1.87 12.43
C ALA A 19 60.25 -2.73 11.77
N LEU A 20 60.51 -4.04 11.59
CA LEU A 20 59.51 -4.98 11.07
C LEU A 20 58.32 -5.13 12.03
N ALA A 21 58.56 -5.23 13.34
CA ALA A 21 57.50 -5.31 14.34
C ALA A 21 56.64 -4.04 14.37
N ALA A 22 57.26 -2.86 14.27
CA ALA A 22 56.55 -1.58 14.19
C ALA A 22 55.74 -1.47 12.89
N GLY A 23 56.31 -1.90 11.75
CA GLY A 23 55.60 -1.94 10.47
C GLY A 23 54.40 -2.88 10.51
N TRP A 24 54.57 -4.08 11.06
CA TRP A 24 53.48 -5.05 11.24
C TRP A 24 52.37 -4.50 12.12
N TRP A 25 52.72 -3.92 13.26
CA TRP A 25 51.75 -3.30 14.17
C TRP A 25 50.97 -2.15 13.54
N TRP A 26 51.65 -1.32 12.73
CA TRP A 26 50.98 -0.25 11.98
C TRP A 26 49.97 -0.80 10.96
N THR A 27 50.34 -1.85 10.23
CA THR A 27 49.44 -2.49 9.26
C THR A 27 48.26 -3.19 9.94
N ASP A 28 48.49 -3.82 11.09
CA ASP A 28 47.43 -4.49 11.85
C ASP A 28 46.39 -3.49 12.36
N ARG A 29 46.82 -2.31 12.84
CA ARG A 29 45.90 -1.22 13.19
C ARG A 29 45.08 -0.73 12.02
N ARG A 30 45.71 -0.50 10.86
CA ARG A 30 44.99 -0.10 9.63
C ARG A 30 43.93 -1.13 9.23
N LEU A 31 44.26 -2.41 9.34
CA LEU A 31 43.32 -3.50 9.06
C LEU A 31 42.19 -3.56 10.09
N ALA A 32 42.48 -3.32 11.38
CA ALA A 32 41.47 -3.24 12.42
C ALA A 32 40.47 -2.10 12.17
N ASP A 33 40.97 -0.91 11.81
CA ASP A 33 40.12 0.24 11.48
C ASP A 33 39.19 -0.07 10.30
N VAL A 34 39.72 -0.65 9.22
CA VAL A 34 38.92 -1.04 8.04
C VAL A 34 37.89 -2.12 8.38
N ARG A 35 38.23 -3.07 9.25
CA ARG A 35 37.28 -4.09 9.69
C ARG A 35 36.16 -3.48 10.53
N LEU A 36 36.47 -2.52 11.39
CA LEU A 36 35.48 -1.80 12.18
C LEU A 36 34.54 -0.98 11.29
N THR A 37 35.07 -0.25 10.31
CA THR A 37 34.23 0.51 9.37
C THR A 37 33.33 -0.41 8.56
N LEU A 38 33.86 -1.51 8.01
CA LEU A 38 33.05 -2.48 7.27
C LEU A 38 31.98 -3.16 8.14
N ALA A 39 32.29 -3.44 9.42
CA ALA A 39 31.32 -3.98 10.36
C ALA A 39 30.18 -2.98 10.60
N ASN A 40 30.50 -1.71 10.82
CA ASN A 40 29.52 -0.64 11.00
C ASN A 40 28.66 -0.46 9.76
N GLU A 41 29.25 -0.42 8.56
CA GLU A 41 28.50 -0.32 7.31
C GLU A 41 27.53 -1.50 7.11
N ARG A 42 27.96 -2.73 7.45
CA ARG A 42 27.10 -3.91 7.37
C ARG A 42 25.96 -3.84 8.36
N GLN A 43 26.20 -3.34 9.58
CA GLN A 43 25.16 -3.16 10.58
C GLN A 43 24.13 -2.12 10.13
N VAL A 44 24.57 -0.98 9.62
CA VAL A 44 23.67 0.06 9.07
C VAL A 44 22.85 -0.50 7.92
N ARG A 45 23.46 -1.18 6.96
CA ARG A 45 22.72 -1.80 5.84
C ARG A 45 21.72 -2.86 6.32
N ALA A 46 22.05 -3.64 7.34
CA ALA A 46 21.14 -4.63 7.90
C ALA A 46 19.95 -3.97 8.61
N GLN A 47 20.19 -2.86 9.33
CA GLN A 47 19.14 -2.06 9.94
C GLN A 47 18.24 -1.43 8.88
N ASP A 48 18.81 -0.79 7.84
CA ASP A 48 18.05 -0.21 6.74
C ASP A 48 17.15 -1.24 6.03
N LEU A 49 17.66 -2.46 5.82
CA LEU A 49 16.86 -3.55 5.26
C LEU A 49 15.75 -4.01 6.19
N ALA A 50 16.02 -4.10 7.50
CA ALA A 50 15.01 -4.45 8.49
C ALA A 50 13.89 -3.40 8.56
N ASP A 51 14.26 -2.12 8.58
CA ASP A 51 13.34 -0.99 8.61
C ASP A 51 12.52 -0.90 7.31
N ALA A 52 13.15 -1.10 6.15
CA ALA A 52 12.45 -1.16 4.88
C ALA A 52 11.44 -2.31 4.82
N ASN A 53 11.78 -3.49 5.35
CA ASN A 53 10.86 -4.62 5.42
C ASN A 53 9.71 -4.37 6.40
N ALA A 54 9.99 -3.77 7.56
CA ALA A 54 8.97 -3.37 8.52
C ALA A 54 8.00 -2.33 7.93
N ALA A 55 8.52 -1.35 7.18
CA ALA A 55 7.72 -0.34 6.49
C ALA A 55 6.81 -0.95 5.42
N LYS A 56 7.31 -1.92 4.63
CA LYS A 56 6.50 -2.67 3.66
C LYS A 56 5.35 -3.42 4.32
N LEU A 57 5.65 -4.20 5.35
CA LEU A 57 4.64 -4.96 6.10
C LEU A 57 3.58 -4.04 6.73
N LYS A 58 4.00 -2.89 7.25
CA LYS A 58 3.07 -1.88 7.77
C LYS A 58 2.19 -1.31 6.66
N ALA A 59 2.76 -0.97 5.51
CA ALA A 59 2.00 -0.43 4.39
C ALA A 59 0.96 -1.45 3.84
N GLU A 60 1.31 -2.73 3.82
CA GLU A 60 0.40 -3.82 3.45
C GLU A 60 -0.76 -3.95 4.44
N ARG A 61 -0.49 -3.87 5.74
CA ARG A 61 -1.53 -3.87 6.79
C ARG A 61 -2.44 -2.65 6.67
N ASP A 62 -1.87 -1.45 6.55
CA ASP A 62 -2.63 -0.21 6.40
C ASP A 62 -3.48 -0.20 5.12
N ALA A 63 -3.02 -0.88 4.05
CA ALA A 63 -3.82 -1.07 2.84
C ALA A 63 -5.00 -2.04 3.09
N ALA A 64 -4.75 -3.18 3.74
CA ALA A 64 -5.79 -4.14 4.10
C ALA A 64 -6.85 -3.52 5.01
N ASP A 65 -6.43 -2.76 6.02
CA ASP A 65 -7.31 -2.08 6.97
C ASP A 65 -8.19 -1.03 6.27
N ARG A 66 -7.63 -0.28 5.30
CA ARG A 66 -8.41 0.66 4.49
C ARG A 66 -9.49 -0.03 3.66
N VAL A 67 -9.17 -1.18 3.06
CA VAL A 67 -10.15 -1.96 2.28
C VAL A 67 -11.24 -2.53 3.20
N ALA A 68 -10.86 -3.08 4.35
CA ALA A 68 -11.81 -3.60 5.33
C ALA A 68 -12.74 -2.49 5.86
N ALA A 69 -12.19 -1.33 6.23
CA ALA A 69 -12.96 -0.17 6.66
C ALA A 69 -13.92 0.34 5.57
N ALA A 70 -13.46 0.38 4.32
CA ALA A 70 -14.30 0.75 3.18
C ALA A 70 -15.47 -0.22 3.01
N ALA A 71 -15.23 -1.54 3.09
CA ALA A 71 -16.25 -2.57 2.99
C ALA A 71 -17.30 -2.46 4.11
N ILE A 72 -16.86 -2.27 5.36
CA ILE A 72 -17.74 -2.06 6.52
C ILE A 72 -18.61 -0.81 6.29
N SER A 73 -17.99 0.31 5.91
CA SER A 73 -18.74 1.55 5.66
C SER A 73 -19.78 1.42 4.54
N TYR A 74 -19.48 0.60 3.52
CA TYR A 74 -20.41 0.34 2.43
C TYR A 74 -21.58 -0.54 2.90
N ALA A 75 -21.28 -1.59 3.67
CA ALA A 75 -22.30 -2.45 4.27
C ALA A 75 -23.24 -1.65 5.18
N ASP A 76 -22.72 -0.76 6.02
CA ASP A 76 -23.54 0.12 6.87
C ASP A 76 -24.43 1.07 6.07
N ARG A 77 -23.87 1.71 5.02
CA ARG A 77 -24.67 2.56 4.12
C ARG A 77 -25.77 1.77 3.43
N LEU A 78 -25.50 0.52 3.04
CA LEU A 78 -26.49 -0.34 2.41
C LEU A 78 -27.57 -0.74 3.41
N ALA A 79 -27.20 -1.19 4.61
CA ALA A 79 -28.12 -1.56 5.67
C ALA A 79 -29.05 -0.40 6.05
N ASN A 80 -28.54 0.83 6.11
CA ASN A 80 -29.34 2.03 6.38
C ASN A 80 -30.31 2.40 5.25
N ARG A 81 -29.96 2.09 3.99
CA ARG A 81 -30.81 2.39 2.81
C ARG A 81 -31.80 1.27 2.49
N GLN A 82 -31.49 0.04 2.87
CA GLN A 82 -32.31 -1.14 2.60
C GLN A 82 -33.78 -1.01 3.06
N PRO A 83 -34.10 -0.50 4.27
CA PRO A 83 -35.51 -0.32 4.66
C PRO A 83 -36.24 0.70 3.78
N LEU A 84 -35.61 1.83 3.44
CA LEU A 84 -36.17 2.83 2.52
C LEU A 84 -36.42 2.26 1.12
N ILE A 85 -35.52 1.44 0.61
CA ILE A 85 -35.68 0.78 -0.70
C ILE A 85 -36.85 -0.19 -0.65
N LEU A 86 -36.98 -0.98 0.42
CA LEU A 86 -38.09 -1.91 0.58
C LEU A 86 -39.44 -1.18 0.73
N GLU A 87 -39.48 -0.11 1.53
CA GLU A 87 -40.68 0.70 1.74
C GLU A 87 -41.11 1.42 0.45
N SER A 88 -40.19 2.07 -0.26
CA SER A 88 -40.49 2.69 -1.56
C SER A 88 -40.95 1.68 -2.62
N THR A 89 -40.36 0.49 -2.64
CA THR A 89 -40.79 -0.57 -3.58
C THR A 89 -42.18 -1.10 -3.23
N ASN A 90 -42.45 -1.33 -1.94
CA ASN A 90 -43.76 -1.80 -1.48
C ASN A 90 -44.85 -0.75 -1.73
N THR A 91 -44.60 0.51 -1.41
CA THR A 91 -45.54 1.61 -1.66
C THR A 91 -45.83 1.79 -3.15
N VAL A 92 -44.84 1.68 -4.04
CA VAL A 92 -45.08 1.69 -5.50
C VAL A 92 -45.91 0.48 -5.92
N ARG A 93 -45.64 -0.71 -5.39
CA ARG A 93 -46.41 -1.93 -5.69
C ARG A 93 -47.86 -1.80 -5.23
N GLU A 94 -48.10 -1.30 -4.03
CA GLU A 94 -49.43 -1.04 -3.47
C GLU A 94 -50.17 0.01 -4.30
N TYR A 95 -49.52 1.12 -4.65
CA TYR A 95 -50.11 2.14 -5.53
C TYR A 95 -50.47 1.55 -6.90
N ALA A 96 -49.59 0.74 -7.50
CA ALA A 96 -49.84 0.11 -8.80
C ALA A 96 -51.01 -0.88 -8.79
N GLN A 97 -51.40 -1.42 -7.63
CA GLN A 97 -52.57 -2.29 -7.49
C GLN A 97 -53.90 -1.52 -7.49
N THR A 98 -53.89 -0.22 -7.17
CA THR A 98 -55.08 0.66 -7.20
C THR A 98 -55.54 0.94 -8.64
N ASP A 99 -56.81 1.29 -8.85
CA ASP A 99 -57.34 1.61 -10.19
C ASP A 99 -56.61 2.77 -10.88
N ALA A 100 -56.35 3.85 -10.14
CA ALA A 100 -55.61 5.00 -10.65
C ALA A 100 -54.15 4.65 -10.98
N GLY A 101 -53.50 3.83 -10.14
CA GLY A 101 -52.14 3.35 -10.37
C GLY A 101 -52.05 2.39 -11.56
N ARG A 102 -52.99 1.46 -11.71
CA ARG A 102 -53.06 0.52 -12.85
C ARG A 102 -53.09 1.24 -14.18
N VAL A 103 -53.91 2.30 -14.31
CA VAL A 103 -53.98 3.12 -15.53
C VAL A 103 -52.65 3.82 -15.80
N ARG A 104 -52.00 4.36 -14.76
CA ARG A 104 -50.75 5.13 -14.88
C ARG A 104 -49.51 4.27 -15.12
N CYS A 105 -49.52 3.04 -14.61
CA CYS A 105 -48.45 2.06 -14.79
C CYS A 105 -48.58 1.26 -16.10
N ARG A 106 -49.81 1.02 -16.60
CA ARG A 106 -50.05 0.36 -17.91
C ARG A 106 -50.15 1.31 -19.09
N ALA A 107 -49.93 2.61 -18.89
CA ALA A 107 -49.89 3.57 -20.00
C ALA A 107 -48.91 3.09 -21.07
N ALA A 108 -49.40 2.94 -22.31
CA ALA A 108 -48.69 2.27 -23.40
C ALA A 108 -47.26 2.80 -23.61
N ASP A 109 -47.07 4.12 -23.47
CA ASP A 109 -45.78 4.79 -23.60
C ASP A 109 -44.72 4.29 -22.59
N ARG A 110 -45.13 3.91 -21.37
CA ARG A 110 -44.20 3.37 -20.36
C ARG A 110 -43.83 1.93 -20.62
N VAL A 111 -44.78 1.11 -21.06
CA VAL A 111 -44.51 -0.30 -21.39
C VAL A 111 -43.51 -0.35 -22.53
N GLN A 112 -43.73 0.46 -23.56
CA GLN A 112 -42.82 0.57 -24.70
C GLN A 112 -41.43 1.10 -24.30
N ALA A 113 -41.35 2.03 -23.34
CA ALA A 113 -40.07 2.51 -22.81
C ALA A 113 -39.33 1.43 -21.99
N ILE A 114 -40.03 0.57 -21.26
CA ILE A 114 -39.44 -0.57 -20.54
C ILE A 114 -38.92 -1.60 -21.55
N ASP A 115 -39.70 -1.95 -22.56
CA ASP A 115 -39.29 -2.90 -23.61
C ASP A 115 -38.04 -2.39 -24.35
N LEU A 116 -37.99 -1.09 -24.66
CA LEU A 116 -36.82 -0.44 -25.25
C LEU A 116 -35.61 -0.43 -24.31
N LEU A 117 -35.82 -0.27 -23.00
CA LEU A 117 -34.75 -0.32 -22.01
C LEU A 117 -34.19 -1.74 -21.87
N ASP A 118 -35.06 -2.75 -21.79
CA ASP A 118 -34.67 -4.16 -21.71
C ASP A 118 -33.91 -4.59 -22.97
N ALA A 119 -34.35 -4.15 -24.15
CA ALA A 119 -33.63 -4.37 -25.39
C ALA A 119 -32.22 -3.77 -25.34
N ARG A 120 -32.07 -2.53 -24.87
CA ARG A 120 -30.75 -1.86 -24.71
C ARG A 120 -29.86 -2.56 -23.69
N LEU A 121 -30.43 -3.06 -22.60
CA LEU A 121 -29.67 -3.79 -21.57
C LEU A 121 -29.21 -5.15 -22.08
N ALA A 122 -30.08 -5.89 -22.79
CA ALA A 122 -29.73 -7.16 -23.42
C ALA A 122 -28.62 -6.97 -24.47
N GLU A 123 -28.70 -5.92 -25.28
CA GLU A 123 -27.68 -5.56 -26.28
C GLU A 123 -26.34 -5.17 -25.63
N ALA A 124 -26.38 -4.40 -24.54
CA ALA A 124 -25.19 -4.05 -23.78
C ALA A 124 -24.55 -5.25 -23.07
N ALA A 125 -25.34 -6.23 -22.63
CA ALA A 125 -24.84 -7.47 -22.03
C ALA A 125 -24.25 -8.43 -23.08
N ALA A 126 -24.77 -8.41 -24.31
CA ALA A 126 -24.26 -9.21 -25.43
C ALA A 126 -22.98 -8.64 -26.06
N ALA A 127 -22.66 -7.36 -25.86
CA ALA A 127 -21.48 -6.71 -26.43
C ALA A 127 -20.16 -7.27 -25.85
N PRO A 128 -19.30 -7.93 -26.65
CA PRO A 128 -18.01 -8.44 -26.17
C PRO A 128 -17.05 -7.26 -25.97
N GLY A 129 -16.61 -7.04 -24.71
CA GLY A 129 -15.50 -6.12 -24.40
C GLY A 129 -15.77 -4.98 -23.41
N ARG A 130 -17.00 -4.82 -22.86
CA ARG A 130 -17.34 -3.68 -21.99
C ARG A 130 -17.17 -3.93 -20.48
N ARG A 131 -16.34 -4.89 -20.07
CA ARG A 131 -16.10 -5.18 -18.64
C ARG A 131 -15.04 -4.29 -17.99
N ASP A 132 -14.23 -3.58 -18.77
CA ASP A 132 -13.09 -2.79 -18.27
C ASP A 132 -13.30 -1.27 -18.29
N ARG A 133 -14.53 -0.77 -18.45
CA ARG A 133 -14.75 0.68 -18.36
C ARG A 133 -14.71 1.09 -16.88
N PRO A 134 -13.73 1.91 -16.43
CA PRO A 134 -13.69 2.37 -15.05
C PRO A 134 -14.98 3.11 -14.72
N VAL A 135 -15.59 2.75 -13.59
CA VAL A 135 -16.76 3.44 -13.05
C VAL A 135 -16.35 4.88 -12.77
N PRO A 136 -17.06 5.90 -13.32
CA PRO A 136 -16.78 7.29 -12.99
C PRO A 136 -16.89 7.46 -11.48
N ALA A 137 -15.86 8.02 -10.84
CA ALA A 137 -15.94 8.37 -9.43
C ALA A 137 -17.07 9.38 -9.26
N ASP A 138 -17.97 9.13 -8.30
CA ASP A 138 -19.06 10.03 -7.97
C ASP A 138 -18.46 11.42 -7.67
N ALA A 139 -18.72 12.37 -8.57
CA ALA A 139 -18.39 13.76 -8.34
C ALA A 139 -19.15 14.18 -7.07
N ALA A 140 -18.41 14.66 -6.07
CA ALA A 140 -18.96 15.05 -4.77
C ALA A 140 -20.20 15.93 -4.97
N ALA A 141 -21.34 15.44 -4.48
CA ALA A 141 -22.58 16.20 -4.50
C ALA A 141 -22.35 17.54 -3.77
N PRO A 142 -22.82 18.67 -4.32
CA PRO A 142 -22.66 19.96 -3.65
C PRO A 142 -23.34 19.93 -2.28
N PRO A 143 -22.77 20.61 -1.27
CA PRO A 143 -23.37 20.64 0.07
C PRO A 143 -24.76 21.26 -0.03
N SER A 144 -25.77 20.53 0.44
CA SER A 144 -27.11 21.07 0.62
C SER A 144 -27.06 22.15 1.70
N GLY A 145 -27.01 23.41 1.27
CA GLY A 145 -27.13 24.58 2.12
C GLY A 145 -28.53 24.68 2.73
N ARG A 146 -28.58 25.11 4.00
CA ARG A 146 -29.80 25.54 4.70
C ARG A 146 -30.29 26.86 4.15
#